data_AF-A0A5J5ADL1-F1
#
_entry.id   AF-A0A5J5ADL1-F1
#
_cell.length_a   1.000
_cell.length_b   1.000
_cell.length_c   1.000
_cell.angle_alpha   90.00
_cell.angle_beta   90.00
_cell.angle_gamma   90.00
#
_symmetry.space_group_name_H-M   'P 1'
#
loop_
_entity.id
_entity.type
_entity.pdbx_description
1 polymer ?
#
loop_
_entity_poly.entity_id
_entity_poly.type
_entity_poly.pdbx_seq_one_letter_code
_entity_poly.pdbx_strand_id
1 'polypeptide(L)'
;MELAGLSVATAIAEVYKSSEYKRVLAICDPGNNGASLYWSCYSDEDLPVDLSNDFDILVDAMFHFSFHGTSRPPFDDLIQRLVRVQNHDQAHQKSPVIVSIDIPSGWHVKEGDISGEGIKPHMLVSLTAPKLCAKKFCGPHHFIGGRFVPPSIVDEYKLQLPPYPGTSMCVRIGKPPQIDISALRENYISPEFIEEQVEDDVFDQFQKWFDDAVAAGLREPNAMALSTAGKDGKPYTNYESRKAHEISENPHASLLFYWDGLNHQVRMEGFVQKVSDEESEQYFHSHPQGSQIGAIVSKSLIPKPKQWGGYRLKPELFEFWLGQQSHLHDRLQYSLVEIDAKRVWKIDRLAP
;
A
#
# COMPACT_ATOMS: atom_id res chain seq x y z
N MET A 1 2.79 15.20 -29.17
CA MET A 1 1.98 15.79 -28.08
C MET A 1 1.24 14.72 -27.28
N GLU A 2 0.54 13.77 -27.92
CA GLU A 2 -0.22 12.71 -27.22
C GLU A 2 0.61 11.86 -26.23
N LEU A 3 1.84 11.49 -26.60
CA LEU A 3 2.72 10.70 -25.72
C LEU A 3 3.18 11.47 -24.47
N ALA A 4 3.24 12.80 -24.52
CA ALA A 4 3.63 13.62 -23.37
C ALA A 4 2.52 13.63 -22.31
N GLY A 5 1.26 13.81 -22.74
CA GLY A 5 0.11 13.70 -21.86
C GLY A 5 -0.01 12.31 -21.23
N LEU A 6 0.23 11.25 -22.00
CA LEU A 6 0.25 9.87 -21.49
C LEU A 6 1.38 9.65 -20.45
N SER A 7 2.59 10.18 -20.67
CA SER A 7 3.67 10.13 -19.68
C SER A 7 3.26 10.79 -18.35
N VAL A 8 2.60 11.94 -18.40
CA VAL A 8 2.16 12.68 -17.20
C VAL A 8 1.05 11.91 -16.48
N ALA A 9 0.03 11.44 -17.21
CA ALA A 9 -1.05 10.64 -16.64
C ALA A 9 -0.53 9.34 -16.00
N THR A 10 0.42 8.67 -16.64
CA THR A 10 1.07 7.47 -16.09
C THR A 10 1.84 7.77 -14.81
N ALA A 11 2.61 8.87 -14.79
CA ALA A 11 3.36 9.28 -13.59
C ALA A 11 2.41 9.60 -12.42
N ILE A 12 1.29 10.29 -12.69
CA ILE A 12 0.26 10.58 -11.70
C ILE A 12 -0.36 9.28 -11.18
N ALA A 13 -0.76 8.37 -12.06
CA ALA A 13 -1.41 7.10 -11.69
C ALA A 13 -0.47 6.14 -10.94
N GLU A 14 0.84 6.23 -11.14
CA GLU A 14 1.82 5.45 -10.37
C GLU A 14 1.86 5.87 -8.89
N VAL A 15 1.51 7.12 -8.58
CA VAL A 15 1.64 7.69 -7.24
C VAL A 15 0.29 7.85 -6.54
N TYR A 16 -0.66 8.43 -7.25
CA TYR A 16 -1.94 8.86 -6.70
C TYR A 16 -3.02 7.91 -7.21
N LYS A 17 -3.51 7.04 -6.32
CA LYS A 17 -4.52 6.03 -6.65
C LYS A 17 -5.85 6.70 -7.02
N SER A 18 -6.45 6.25 -8.11
CA SER A 18 -7.75 6.75 -8.59
C SER A 18 -8.91 6.51 -7.61
N SER A 19 -8.76 5.59 -6.65
CA SER A 19 -9.72 5.40 -5.55
C SER A 19 -9.76 6.58 -4.56
N GLU A 20 -8.63 7.30 -4.42
CA GLU A 20 -8.41 8.34 -3.42
C GLU A 20 -8.29 9.75 -4.03
N TYR A 21 -7.87 9.85 -5.29
CA TYR A 21 -7.69 11.10 -6.03
C TYR A 21 -8.50 11.03 -7.32
N LYS A 22 -9.72 11.57 -7.30
CA LYS A 22 -10.73 11.41 -8.37
C LYS A 22 -10.86 12.65 -9.24
N ARG A 23 -10.61 13.82 -8.68
CA ARG A 23 -10.88 15.12 -9.30
C ARG A 23 -9.56 15.75 -9.71
N VAL A 24 -9.29 15.80 -11.01
CA VAL A 24 -8.04 16.33 -11.56
C VAL A 24 -8.36 17.56 -12.40
N LEU A 25 -7.71 18.69 -12.09
CA LEU A 25 -7.73 19.89 -12.92
C LEU A 25 -6.39 20.02 -13.63
N ALA A 26 -6.41 20.17 -14.96
CA ALA A 26 -5.22 20.51 -15.73
C ALA A 26 -5.29 21.97 -16.21
N ILE A 27 -4.29 22.75 -15.83
CA ILE A 27 -4.18 24.17 -16.15
C ILE A 27 -3.13 24.33 -17.25
N CYS A 28 -3.57 24.71 -18.44
CA CYS A 28 -2.76 24.76 -19.65
C CYS A 28 -2.83 26.15 -20.29
N ASP A 29 -1.72 26.66 -20.83
CA ASP A 29 -1.74 27.83 -21.71
C ASP A 29 -2.33 27.46 -23.10
N PRO A 30 -3.05 28.36 -23.79
CA PRO A 30 -3.55 28.16 -25.16
C PRO A 30 -2.52 27.69 -26.20
N GLY A 31 -1.21 27.87 -25.98
CA GLY A 31 -0.17 27.29 -26.83
C GLY A 31 0.02 25.76 -26.66
N ASN A 32 -0.55 25.16 -25.63
CA ASN A 32 -0.33 23.77 -25.20
C ASN A 32 -1.51 22.83 -25.53
N ASN A 33 -1.98 22.88 -26.78
CA ASN A 33 -3.15 22.11 -27.27
C ASN A 33 -3.00 20.57 -27.24
N GLY A 34 -1.84 20.03 -26.83
CA GLY A 34 -1.62 18.60 -26.68
C GLY A 34 -2.31 17.98 -25.46
N ALA A 35 -2.74 18.81 -24.51
CA ALA A 35 -3.40 18.43 -23.27
C ALA A 35 -4.94 18.52 -23.34
N SER A 36 -5.55 18.71 -24.52
CA SER A 36 -7.01 18.77 -24.65
C SER A 36 -7.68 17.42 -24.96
N LEU A 37 -6.89 16.38 -25.27
CA LEU A 37 -7.40 15.09 -25.74
C LEU A 37 -7.84 14.13 -24.63
N TYR A 38 -7.47 14.37 -23.36
CA TYR A 38 -7.82 13.48 -22.24
C TYR A 38 -8.37 14.21 -20.99
N TRP A 39 -8.57 15.53 -21.03
CA TRP A 39 -8.92 16.33 -19.84
C TRP A 39 -9.92 17.43 -20.20
N SER A 40 -10.82 17.75 -19.27
CA SER A 40 -11.71 18.91 -19.38
C SER A 40 -10.90 20.20 -19.20
N CYS A 41 -10.86 21.05 -20.22
CA CYS A 41 -10.23 22.36 -20.15
C CYS A 41 -11.26 23.40 -19.70
N TYR A 42 -10.97 24.13 -18.62
CA TYR A 42 -11.74 25.30 -18.18
C TYR A 42 -11.10 26.57 -18.71
N SER A 43 -11.92 27.57 -19.09
CA SER A 43 -11.41 28.91 -19.33
C SER A 43 -11.12 29.60 -17.99
N ASP A 44 -10.24 30.61 -17.97
CA ASP A 44 -9.86 31.32 -16.73
C ASP A 44 -11.09 31.95 -16.01
N GLU A 45 -12.12 32.32 -16.77
CA GLU A 45 -13.38 32.86 -16.21
C GLU A 45 -14.29 31.78 -15.59
N ASP A 46 -14.08 30.49 -15.89
CA ASP A 46 -14.88 29.36 -15.39
C ASP A 46 -14.23 28.66 -14.18
N LEU A 47 -13.02 29.05 -13.78
CA LEU A 47 -12.32 28.44 -12.66
C LEU A 47 -12.90 28.91 -11.31
N PRO A 48 -13.17 27.99 -10.37
CA PRO A 48 -13.63 28.38 -9.04
C PRO A 48 -12.57 29.22 -8.33
N VAL A 49 -13.02 30.17 -7.51
CA VAL A 49 -12.15 31.07 -6.75
C VAL A 49 -11.29 30.27 -5.76
N ASP A 50 -11.84 29.19 -5.21
CA ASP A 50 -11.15 28.28 -4.30
C ASP A 50 -10.92 26.91 -4.96
N LEU A 51 -9.68 26.65 -5.36
CA LEU A 51 -9.26 25.38 -5.96
C LEU A 51 -9.05 24.26 -4.93
N SER A 52 -9.05 24.58 -3.63
CA SER A 52 -8.68 23.62 -2.57
C SER A 52 -9.73 22.55 -2.29
N ASN A 53 -11.00 22.88 -2.53
CA ASN A 53 -12.13 22.02 -2.18
C ASN A 53 -12.61 21.15 -3.35
N ASP A 54 -12.41 21.60 -4.59
CA ASP A 54 -13.03 21.00 -5.78
C ASP A 54 -12.15 19.95 -6.47
N PHE A 55 -10.85 19.96 -6.22
CA PHE A 55 -9.90 19.09 -6.90
C PHE A 55 -8.97 18.38 -5.92
N ASP A 56 -8.58 17.16 -6.26
CA ASP A 56 -7.61 16.38 -5.49
C ASP A 56 -6.20 16.53 -6.09
N ILE A 57 -6.11 16.77 -7.41
CA ILE A 57 -4.87 16.98 -8.16
C ILE A 57 -4.99 18.22 -9.05
N LEU A 58 -3.99 19.11 -8.95
CA LEU A 58 -3.84 20.29 -9.80
C LEU A 58 -2.59 20.11 -10.68
N VAL A 59 -2.76 20.06 -12.00
CA VAL A 59 -1.68 19.90 -12.97
C VAL A 59 -1.31 21.26 -13.54
N ASP A 60 -0.12 21.73 -13.22
CA ASP A 60 0.52 22.93 -13.72
C ASP A 60 1.23 22.64 -15.05
N ALA A 61 0.59 23.05 -16.14
CA ALA A 61 1.08 22.96 -17.52
C ALA A 61 1.03 24.34 -18.21
N MET A 62 1.07 25.42 -17.44
CA MET A 62 0.93 26.80 -17.90
C MET A 62 2.14 27.27 -18.71
N PHE A 63 3.35 27.02 -18.21
CA PHE A 63 4.57 27.48 -18.89
C PHE A 63 5.41 26.31 -19.35
N HIS A 64 5.77 26.31 -20.63
CA HIS A 64 6.75 25.39 -21.17
C HIS A 64 8.17 25.99 -21.09
N PHE A 65 9.17 25.20 -21.49
CA PHE A 65 10.58 25.56 -21.41
C PHE A 65 11.01 26.82 -22.17
N SER A 66 10.17 27.40 -23.04
CA SER A 66 10.50 28.61 -23.81
C SER A 66 9.99 29.90 -23.18
N PHE A 67 9.35 29.84 -22.00
CA PHE A 67 8.99 31.05 -21.28
C PHE A 67 10.23 31.71 -20.65
N HIS A 68 10.39 33.01 -20.93
CA HIS A 68 11.45 33.85 -20.39
C HIS A 68 10.84 35.18 -19.91
N GLY A 69 10.81 35.42 -18.60
CA GLY A 69 10.31 36.69 -18.04
C GLY A 69 9.55 36.53 -16.72
N THR A 70 8.95 37.61 -16.24
CA THR A 70 8.00 37.61 -15.12
C THR A 70 6.61 37.25 -15.62
N SER A 71 5.85 36.48 -14.84
CA SER A 71 4.42 36.22 -15.12
C SER A 71 3.64 37.53 -15.22
N ARG A 72 2.62 37.55 -16.08
CA ARG A 72 1.75 38.70 -16.32
C ARG A 72 0.29 38.23 -16.25
N PRO A 73 -0.66 39.15 -16.05
CA PRO A 73 -2.08 38.82 -16.08
C PRO A 73 -2.49 38.06 -17.36
N PRO A 74 -3.35 37.02 -17.23
CA PRO A 74 -4.00 36.54 -16.00
C PRO A 74 -3.21 35.48 -15.20
N PHE A 75 -2.07 35.02 -15.70
CA PHE A 75 -1.36 33.87 -15.12
C PHE A 75 -0.70 34.15 -13.76
N ASP A 76 -0.41 35.42 -13.45
CA ASP A 76 0.13 35.82 -12.16
C ASP A 76 -0.87 35.57 -11.01
N ASP A 77 -2.14 35.93 -11.19
CA ASP A 77 -3.20 35.63 -10.23
C ASP A 77 -3.40 34.12 -10.06
N LEU A 78 -3.37 33.35 -11.15
CA LEU A 78 -3.53 31.90 -11.10
C LEU A 78 -2.38 31.20 -10.37
N ILE A 79 -1.13 31.63 -10.59
CA ILE A 79 0.02 31.16 -9.80
C ILE A 79 -0.19 31.45 -8.31
N GLN A 80 -0.63 32.66 -7.96
CA GLN A 80 -0.88 33.03 -6.56
C GLN A 80 -1.99 32.18 -5.93
N ARG A 81 -3.06 31.86 -6.67
CA ARG A 81 -4.10 30.93 -6.21
C ARG A 81 -3.51 29.54 -5.93
N LEU A 82 -2.69 29.01 -6.82
CA LEU A 82 -2.04 27.71 -6.63
C LEU A 82 -1.08 27.71 -5.43
N VAL A 83 -0.29 28.76 -5.24
CA VAL A 83 0.59 28.91 -4.07
C VAL A 83 -0.21 28.96 -2.77
N ARG A 84 -1.36 29.64 -2.75
CA ARG A 84 -2.25 29.67 -1.56
C ARG A 84 -2.80 28.29 -1.20
N VAL A 85 -3.14 27.46 -2.19
CA VAL A 85 -3.57 26.07 -1.94
C VAL A 85 -2.51 25.28 -1.18
N GLN A 86 -1.22 25.53 -1.44
CA GLN A 86 -0.12 24.82 -0.76
C GLN A 86 0.10 25.26 0.69
N ASN A 87 -0.28 26.49 1.01
CA ASN A 87 -0.14 27.07 2.35
C ASN A 87 -1.41 26.91 3.20
N HIS A 88 -2.43 26.24 2.66
CA HIS A 88 -3.71 26.06 3.32
C HIS A 88 -3.63 24.87 4.29
N ASP A 89 -3.22 25.14 5.53
CA ASP A 89 -3.30 24.22 6.66
C ASP A 89 -4.72 24.28 7.26
N GLN A 90 -5.63 23.44 6.79
CA GLN A 90 -6.82 23.11 7.56
C GLN A 90 -6.59 21.78 8.27
N ALA A 91 -6.66 21.81 9.60
CA ALA A 91 -6.31 20.70 10.48
C ALA A 91 -7.01 19.37 10.14
N HIS A 92 -8.09 19.36 9.33
CA HIS A 92 -8.94 18.20 9.07
C HIS A 92 -9.29 17.95 7.58
N GLN A 93 -8.68 18.64 6.61
CA GLN A 93 -9.02 18.44 5.19
C GLN A 93 -7.79 18.25 4.30
N LYS A 94 -7.85 17.25 3.41
CA LYS A 94 -6.76 16.86 2.51
C LYS A 94 -6.55 17.93 1.44
N SER A 95 -5.44 18.66 1.51
CA SER A 95 -5.09 19.66 0.50
C SER A 95 -4.79 19.01 -0.87
N PRO A 96 -5.15 19.65 -1.99
CA PRO A 96 -4.83 19.14 -3.32
C PRO A 96 -3.32 19.00 -3.54
N VAL A 97 -2.93 17.96 -4.26
CA VAL A 97 -1.53 17.81 -4.69
C VAL A 97 -1.30 18.57 -5.99
N ILE A 98 -0.12 19.18 -6.11
CA ILE A 98 0.28 19.94 -7.31
C ILE A 98 1.33 19.17 -8.10
N VAL A 99 1.09 19.03 -9.40
CA VAL A 99 1.97 18.35 -10.37
C VAL A 99 2.40 19.36 -11.42
N SER A 100 3.69 19.69 -11.50
CA SER A 100 4.20 20.57 -12.57
C SER A 100 4.83 19.77 -13.70
N ILE A 101 4.59 20.22 -14.93
CA ILE A 101 5.22 19.69 -16.13
C ILE A 101 6.40 20.58 -16.52
N ASP A 102 7.57 19.97 -16.73
CA ASP A 102 8.83 20.61 -17.13
C ASP A 102 9.43 21.63 -16.17
N ILE A 103 8.76 22.76 -15.96
CA ILE A 103 9.21 23.86 -15.12
C ILE A 103 8.02 24.29 -14.26
N PRO A 104 8.12 24.27 -12.93
CA PRO A 104 7.05 24.79 -12.08
C PRO A 104 6.80 26.27 -12.38
N SER A 105 5.53 26.65 -12.50
CA SER A 105 5.18 28.03 -12.79
C SER A 105 5.67 28.99 -11.70
N GLY A 106 6.26 30.10 -12.13
CA GLY A 106 7.00 31.03 -11.27
C GLY A 106 8.51 30.72 -11.13
N TRP A 107 9.02 29.64 -11.71
CA TRP A 107 10.45 29.31 -11.66
C TRP A 107 11.21 29.81 -12.90
N HIS A 108 12.45 30.24 -12.69
CA HIS A 108 13.40 30.48 -13.76
C HIS A 108 13.98 29.16 -14.28
N VAL A 109 14.05 28.96 -15.61
CA VAL A 109 14.46 27.71 -16.27
C VAL A 109 15.83 27.17 -15.83
N LYS A 110 16.74 28.04 -15.39
CA LYS A 110 18.07 27.63 -14.88
C LYS A 110 18.20 27.69 -13.36
N GLU A 111 17.66 28.73 -12.75
CA GLU A 111 17.97 29.06 -11.35
C GLU A 111 16.89 28.56 -10.37
N GLY A 112 15.73 28.15 -10.86
CA GLY A 112 14.60 27.73 -10.04
C GLY A 112 13.80 28.92 -9.53
N ASP A 113 13.20 28.78 -8.35
CA ASP A 113 12.42 29.84 -7.71
C ASP A 113 13.35 30.91 -7.11
N ILE A 114 13.66 31.94 -7.89
CA ILE A 114 14.50 33.07 -7.46
C ILE A 114 13.76 33.95 -6.45
N SER A 115 12.45 34.13 -6.65
CA SER A 115 11.58 35.00 -5.84
C SER A 115 11.15 34.38 -4.51
N GLY A 116 11.10 33.05 -4.41
CA GLY A 116 10.46 32.36 -3.29
C GLY A 116 8.92 32.32 -3.36
N GLU A 117 8.35 32.88 -4.43
CA GLU A 117 6.91 33.03 -4.68
C GLU A 117 6.38 32.04 -5.73
N GLY A 118 7.24 31.17 -6.26
CA GLY A 118 6.84 30.17 -7.24
C GLY A 118 6.09 28.98 -6.63
N ILE A 119 5.43 28.21 -7.48
CA ILE A 119 4.76 26.98 -7.07
C ILE A 119 5.81 25.97 -6.58
N LYS A 120 5.51 25.23 -5.51
CA LYS A 120 6.36 24.19 -4.92
C LYS A 120 5.73 22.81 -5.12
N PRO A 121 5.73 22.24 -6.34
CA PRO A 121 4.90 21.08 -6.63
C PRO A 121 5.30 19.85 -5.82
N HIS A 122 4.33 18.96 -5.60
CA HIS A 122 4.55 17.64 -5.00
C HIS A 122 5.20 16.68 -6.01
N MET A 123 4.87 16.85 -7.29
CA MET A 123 5.43 16.07 -8.38
C MET A 123 5.96 16.98 -9.49
N LEU A 124 7.16 16.69 -9.99
CA LEU A 124 7.69 17.27 -11.21
C LEU A 124 7.77 16.18 -12.28
N VAL A 125 7.18 16.41 -13.45
CA VAL A 125 7.32 15.53 -14.63
C VAL A 125 8.12 16.25 -15.69
N SER A 126 9.40 15.88 -15.84
CA SER A 126 10.28 16.42 -16.86
C SER A 126 10.14 15.66 -18.17
N LEU A 127 9.59 16.28 -19.19
CA LEU A 127 9.48 15.72 -20.53
C LEU A 127 10.80 15.87 -21.29
N THR A 128 11.21 14.79 -21.97
CA THR A 128 12.47 14.65 -22.73
C THR A 128 13.72 14.65 -21.85
N ALA A 129 13.93 15.71 -21.07
CA ALA A 129 15.03 15.82 -20.11
C ALA A 129 14.66 16.84 -19.00
N PRO A 130 15.16 16.66 -17.77
CA PRO A 130 15.05 17.65 -16.70
C PRO A 130 15.76 18.97 -17.05
N LYS A 131 15.07 20.09 -16.79
CA LYS A 131 15.62 21.43 -16.97
C LYS A 131 16.56 21.74 -15.81
N LEU A 132 17.47 22.70 -15.97
CA LEU A 132 18.47 23.00 -14.93
C LEU A 132 17.85 23.39 -13.58
N CYS A 133 16.71 24.08 -13.61
CA CYS A 133 15.92 24.41 -12.42
C CYS A 133 15.45 23.17 -11.63
N ALA A 134 15.26 22.01 -12.27
CA ALA A 134 14.84 20.79 -11.61
C ALA A 134 15.85 20.29 -10.56
N LYS A 135 17.11 20.77 -10.59
CA LYS A 135 18.09 20.53 -9.52
C LYS A 135 17.68 21.15 -8.17
N LYS A 136 16.78 22.13 -8.18
CA LYS A 136 16.23 22.81 -7.00
C LYS A 136 14.89 22.22 -6.55
N PHE A 137 14.36 21.25 -7.29
CA PHE A 137 13.13 20.56 -6.92
C PHE A 137 13.35 19.70 -5.67
N CYS A 138 12.50 19.90 -4.67
CA CYS A 138 12.56 19.19 -3.38
C CYS A 138 11.29 18.38 -3.09
N GLY A 139 10.33 18.33 -4.02
CA GLY A 139 9.11 17.56 -3.84
C GLY A 139 9.35 16.04 -3.85
N PRO A 140 8.41 15.24 -3.32
CA PRO A 140 8.59 13.81 -3.12
C PRO A 140 8.68 12.99 -4.41
N HIS A 141 8.25 13.53 -5.56
CA HIS A 141 8.13 12.76 -6.80
C HIS A 141 8.73 13.50 -7.99
N HIS A 142 9.76 12.93 -8.61
CA HIS A 142 10.31 13.46 -9.86
C HIS A 142 10.33 12.35 -10.91
N PHE A 143 9.67 12.59 -12.03
CA PHE A 143 9.59 11.68 -13.17
C PHE A 143 10.26 12.28 -14.40
N ILE A 144 10.84 11.43 -15.22
CA ILE A 144 11.20 11.74 -16.60
C ILE A 144 10.20 11.05 -17.54
N GLY A 145 9.60 11.83 -18.43
CA GLY A 145 8.72 11.36 -19.50
C GLY A 145 9.36 11.55 -20.86
N GLY A 146 8.68 11.10 -21.92
CA GLY A 146 9.22 11.19 -23.28
C GLY A 146 10.19 10.06 -23.59
N ARG A 147 9.72 8.80 -23.47
CA ARG A 147 10.45 7.57 -23.79
C ARG A 147 11.23 7.62 -25.12
N PHE A 148 10.66 8.29 -26.12
CA PHE A 148 11.25 8.40 -27.45
C PHE A 148 11.90 9.77 -27.64
N VAL A 149 13.17 9.87 -27.28
CA VAL A 149 14.01 11.04 -27.59
C VAL A 149 14.80 10.74 -28.86
N PRO A 150 14.71 11.58 -29.92
CA PRO A 150 15.47 11.36 -31.15
C PRO A 150 16.99 11.28 -30.88
N PRO A 151 17.74 10.37 -31.53
CA PRO A 151 19.18 10.24 -31.31
C PRO A 151 19.95 11.55 -31.52
N SER A 152 19.53 12.38 -32.47
CA SER A 152 20.14 13.70 -32.71
C SER A 152 20.09 14.61 -31.47
N ILE A 153 18.98 14.61 -30.73
CA ILE A 153 18.84 15.39 -29.48
C ILE A 153 19.66 14.76 -28.35
N VAL A 154 19.73 13.43 -28.29
CA VAL A 154 20.57 12.73 -27.30
C VAL A 154 22.04 13.10 -27.50
N ASP A 155 22.51 13.09 -28.75
CA ASP A 155 23.90 13.39 -29.10
C ASP A 155 24.23 14.88 -28.94
N GLU A 156 23.35 15.77 -29.42
CA GLU A 156 23.52 17.22 -29.35
C GLU A 156 23.69 17.69 -27.89
N TYR A 157 22.85 17.17 -27.00
CA TYR A 157 22.82 17.57 -25.58
C TYR A 157 23.53 16.58 -24.65
N LYS A 158 24.16 15.53 -25.19
CA LYS A 158 24.85 14.46 -24.45
C LYS A 158 24.00 13.88 -23.30
N LEU A 159 22.72 13.61 -23.59
CA LEU A 159 21.75 13.18 -22.59
C LEU A 159 22.04 11.75 -22.11
N GLN A 160 22.06 11.57 -20.79
CA GLN A 160 22.10 10.25 -20.17
C GLN A 160 20.68 9.88 -19.72
N LEU A 161 19.94 9.20 -20.59
CA LEU A 161 18.55 8.81 -20.31
C LEU A 161 18.51 7.50 -19.51
N PRO A 162 17.65 7.37 -18.48
CA PRO A 162 17.48 6.13 -17.76
C PRO A 162 16.77 5.08 -18.63
N PRO A 163 16.93 3.78 -18.33
CA PRO A 163 16.19 2.74 -19.02
C PRO A 163 14.70 2.82 -18.70
N TYR A 164 13.85 2.77 -19.73
CA TYR A 164 12.40 2.68 -19.57
C TYR A 164 11.99 1.20 -19.54
N PRO A 165 11.50 0.66 -18.40
CA PRO A 165 11.14 -0.76 -18.29
C PRO A 165 9.92 -1.08 -19.15
N GLY A 166 9.91 -2.25 -19.78
CA GLY A 166 8.76 -2.76 -20.54
C GLY A 166 8.20 -1.72 -21.53
N THR A 167 6.92 -1.38 -21.38
CA THR A 167 6.20 -0.36 -22.17
C THR A 167 6.00 0.96 -21.40
N SER A 168 6.68 1.17 -20.27
CA SER A 168 6.52 2.38 -19.46
C SER A 168 6.83 3.66 -20.25
N MET A 169 5.98 4.68 -20.06
CA MET A 169 6.07 5.98 -20.73
C MET A 169 6.82 7.04 -19.91
N CYS A 170 7.07 6.76 -18.64
CA CYS A 170 7.82 7.59 -17.71
C CYS A 170 8.68 6.70 -16.80
N VAL A 171 9.70 7.30 -16.18
CA VAL A 171 10.55 6.67 -15.17
C VAL A 171 10.71 7.64 -14.00
N ARG A 172 10.60 7.13 -12.77
CA ARG A 172 10.90 7.93 -11.58
C ARG A 172 12.42 8.12 -11.46
N ILE A 173 12.86 9.37 -11.32
CA ILE A 173 14.28 9.76 -11.19
C ILE A 173 14.60 10.51 -9.88
N GLY A 174 13.57 10.88 -9.11
CA GLY A 174 13.72 11.54 -7.82
C GLY A 174 14.22 10.61 -6.72
N LYS A 175 14.69 11.18 -5.61
CA LYS A 175 15.00 10.41 -4.40
C LYS A 175 13.73 9.66 -3.95
N PRO A 176 13.82 8.38 -3.56
CA PRO A 176 12.69 7.70 -2.95
C PRO A 176 12.21 8.54 -1.75
N PRO A 177 10.88 8.66 -1.53
CA PRO A 177 10.37 9.44 -0.42
C PRO A 177 11.03 8.96 0.86
N GLN A 178 11.65 9.88 1.59
CA GLN A 178 12.17 9.59 2.92
C GLN A 178 10.95 9.44 3.82
N ILE A 179 10.54 8.19 4.03
CA ILE A 179 9.40 7.88 4.89
C ILE A 179 9.77 8.35 6.30
N ASP A 180 9.05 9.32 6.83
CA ASP A 180 9.08 9.58 8.26
C ASP A 180 8.37 8.42 8.95
N ILE A 181 9.16 7.52 9.53
CA ILE A 181 8.66 6.32 10.23
C ILE A 181 7.72 6.74 11.38
N SER A 182 7.91 7.94 11.94
CA SER A 182 7.05 8.46 13.01
C SER A 182 5.62 8.73 12.52
N ALA A 183 5.47 9.16 11.25
CA ALA A 183 4.18 9.44 10.63
C ALA A 183 3.42 8.17 10.19
N LEU A 184 4.06 6.99 10.21
CA LEU A 184 3.40 5.70 10.01
C LEU A 184 2.68 5.20 11.27
N ARG A 185 2.82 5.89 12.42
CA ARG A 185 2.17 5.47 13.65
C ARG A 185 0.69 5.83 13.60
N GLU A 186 -0.14 4.80 13.61
CA GLU A 186 -1.59 4.94 13.74
C GLU A 186 -2.00 4.84 15.22
N ASN A 187 -2.99 5.65 15.60
CA ASN A 187 -3.61 5.58 16.92
C ASN A 187 -4.79 4.61 16.85
N TYR A 188 -4.60 3.40 17.39
CA TYR A 188 -5.66 2.40 17.44
C TYR A 188 -6.79 2.84 18.37
N ILE A 189 -8.04 2.85 17.90
CA ILE A 189 -9.21 3.11 18.74
C ILE A 189 -9.95 1.80 18.93
N SER A 190 -9.71 1.13 20.05
CA SER A 190 -10.34 -0.14 20.40
C SER A 190 -10.99 -0.06 21.79
N PRO A 191 -12.02 -0.87 22.09
CA PRO A 191 -12.51 -1.02 23.45
C PRO A 191 -11.42 -1.61 24.36
N GLU A 192 -11.54 -1.43 25.66
CA GLU A 192 -10.65 -2.07 26.64
C GLU A 192 -10.81 -3.59 26.57
N PHE A 193 -9.71 -4.34 26.68
CA PHE A 193 -9.73 -5.80 26.69
C PHE A 193 -9.13 -6.33 27.98
N ILE A 194 -10.00 -6.80 28.87
CA ILE A 194 -9.66 -7.21 30.24
C ILE A 194 -10.06 -8.64 30.56
N GLU A 195 -9.38 -9.21 31.54
CA GLU A 195 -9.48 -10.60 32.00
C GLU A 195 -10.91 -11.00 32.38
N GLU A 196 -11.72 -10.05 32.85
CA GLU A 196 -13.12 -10.30 33.25
C GLU A 196 -14.11 -10.28 32.07
N GLN A 197 -13.69 -9.86 30.88
CA GLN A 197 -14.54 -9.73 29.69
C GLN A 197 -14.33 -10.84 28.66
N VAL A 198 -13.41 -11.77 28.95
CA VAL A 198 -13.05 -12.86 28.06
C VAL A 198 -13.68 -14.18 28.51
N GLU A 199 -13.83 -15.10 27.55
CA GLU A 199 -14.36 -16.42 27.85
C GLU A 199 -13.33 -17.27 28.63
N ASP A 200 -13.81 -18.12 29.53
CA ASP A 200 -12.97 -19.05 30.29
C ASP A 200 -12.30 -20.11 29.38
N ASP A 201 -13.04 -20.57 28.36
CA ASP A 201 -12.51 -21.47 27.34
C ASP A 201 -11.90 -20.68 26.18
N VAL A 202 -10.66 -21.04 25.85
CA VAL A 202 -9.88 -20.32 24.84
C VAL A 202 -10.43 -20.50 23.42
N PHE A 203 -11.08 -21.62 23.12
CA PHE A 203 -11.65 -21.88 21.81
C PHE A 203 -12.94 -21.08 21.62
N ASP A 204 -13.73 -20.91 22.68
CA ASP A 204 -14.89 -20.01 22.68
C ASP A 204 -14.45 -18.55 22.49
N GLN A 205 -13.38 -18.12 23.19
CA GLN A 205 -12.81 -16.77 22.99
C GLN A 205 -12.27 -16.56 21.57
N PHE A 206 -11.59 -17.57 20.99
CA PHE A 206 -11.13 -17.49 19.60
C PHE A 206 -12.30 -17.44 18.62
N GLN A 207 -13.32 -18.28 18.81
CA GLN A 207 -14.49 -18.34 17.93
C GLN A 207 -15.24 -17.01 17.92
N LYS A 208 -15.40 -16.37 19.09
CA LYS A 208 -15.98 -15.03 19.23
C LYS A 208 -15.26 -14.00 18.36
N TRP A 209 -13.94 -13.88 18.49
CA TRP A 209 -13.17 -12.94 17.67
C TRP A 209 -13.13 -13.29 16.17
N PHE A 210 -13.14 -14.59 15.85
CA PHE A 210 -13.22 -15.04 14.47
C PHE A 210 -14.57 -14.66 13.85
N ASP A 211 -15.67 -14.83 14.58
CA ASP A 211 -17.01 -14.44 14.15
C ASP A 211 -17.12 -12.92 13.99
N ASP A 212 -16.49 -12.13 14.87
CA ASP A 212 -16.39 -10.67 14.74
C ASP A 212 -15.64 -10.27 13.46
N ALA A 213 -14.52 -10.92 13.14
CA ALA A 213 -13.76 -10.70 11.91
C ALA A 213 -14.58 -11.02 10.65
N VAL A 214 -15.38 -12.09 10.69
CA VAL A 214 -16.32 -12.46 9.61
C VAL A 214 -17.45 -11.43 9.50
N ALA A 215 -18.06 -11.03 10.62
CA ALA A 215 -19.15 -10.06 10.66
C ALA A 215 -18.71 -8.67 10.17
N ALA A 216 -17.45 -8.28 10.44
CA ALA A 216 -16.83 -7.07 9.93
C ALA A 216 -16.53 -7.11 8.41
N GLY A 217 -16.71 -8.26 7.76
CA GLY A 217 -16.48 -8.42 6.33
C GLY A 217 -15.00 -8.36 5.94
N LEU A 218 -14.10 -8.71 6.86
CA LEU A 218 -12.67 -8.74 6.57
C LEU A 218 -12.38 -9.74 5.45
N ARG A 219 -11.40 -9.40 4.61
CA ARG A 219 -10.95 -10.28 3.54
C ARG A 219 -10.12 -11.42 4.13
N GLU A 220 -10.50 -12.66 3.79
CA GLU A 220 -9.78 -13.89 4.17
C GLU A 220 -9.47 -13.96 5.69
N PRO A 221 -10.49 -13.90 6.57
CA PRO A 221 -10.28 -13.86 8.03
C PRO A 221 -9.61 -15.15 8.57
N ASN A 222 -9.62 -16.23 7.79
CA ASN A 222 -8.95 -17.49 8.06
C ASN A 222 -7.50 -17.55 7.55
N ALA A 223 -6.99 -16.49 6.91
CA ALA A 223 -5.58 -16.41 6.53
C ALA A 223 -4.71 -16.33 7.78
N MET A 224 -3.68 -17.18 7.84
CA MET A 224 -2.79 -17.29 8.99
C MET A 224 -1.34 -17.49 8.57
N ALA A 225 -0.42 -16.94 9.35
CA ALA A 225 1.00 -17.23 9.25
C ALA A 225 1.34 -18.47 10.09
N LEU A 226 1.79 -19.54 9.45
CA LEU A 226 2.29 -20.75 10.12
C LEU A 226 3.81 -20.72 10.20
N SER A 227 4.34 -20.86 11.41
CA SER A 227 5.77 -20.99 11.69
C SER A 227 6.08 -22.39 12.20
N THR A 228 7.02 -23.06 11.56
CA THR A 228 7.60 -24.36 11.98
C THR A 228 9.12 -24.22 12.06
N ALA A 229 9.79 -25.11 12.79
CA ALA A 229 11.24 -25.08 12.86
C ALA A 229 11.81 -26.50 12.90
N GLY A 230 12.80 -26.77 12.05
CA GLY A 230 13.61 -27.99 12.11
C GLY A 230 14.61 -27.93 13.27
N LYS A 231 15.44 -28.97 13.43
CA LYS A 231 16.50 -29.01 14.47
C LYS A 231 17.50 -27.85 14.38
N ASP A 232 17.61 -27.20 13.21
CA ASP A 232 18.48 -26.05 12.96
C ASP A 232 17.77 -24.68 13.08
N GLY A 233 16.48 -24.66 13.42
CA GLY A 233 15.72 -23.43 13.70
C GLY A 233 15.22 -22.64 12.48
N LYS A 234 15.15 -23.21 11.27
CA LYS A 234 14.82 -22.47 10.03
C LYS A 234 13.48 -22.91 9.38
N PRO A 235 12.54 -22.01 9.02
CA PRO A 235 11.18 -22.34 8.51
C PRO A 235 11.01 -22.41 6.97
N TYR A 236 10.45 -23.47 6.31
CA TYR A 236 9.96 -23.49 4.87
C TYR A 236 8.88 -24.61 4.53
N THR A 237 8.29 -24.78 3.30
CA THR A 237 6.86 -25.28 3.09
C THR A 237 6.46 -26.36 1.98
N ASN A 238 5.44 -27.28 2.25
CA ASN A 238 4.82 -28.56 1.60
C ASN A 238 4.94 -30.02 2.31
N TYR A 239 4.29 -31.14 1.88
CA TYR A 239 4.40 -32.51 2.50
C TYR A 239 5.69 -33.32 2.22
N GLU A 240 6.33 -33.11 1.08
CA GLU A 240 7.76 -33.41 0.85
C GLU A 240 8.65 -32.22 1.25
N SER A 241 8.06 -31.20 1.84
CA SER A 241 8.82 -30.01 2.16
C SER A 241 9.46 -30.09 3.53
N ARG A 242 10.26 -29.04 3.74
CA ARG A 242 10.72 -28.61 5.05
C ARG A 242 9.66 -28.71 6.14
N LYS A 243 8.49 -28.03 6.12
CA LYS A 243 7.52 -28.08 7.26
C LYS A 243 7.13 -29.49 7.67
N ALA A 244 6.94 -30.40 6.72
CA ALA A 244 6.52 -31.76 7.03
C ALA A 244 7.68 -32.56 7.63
N HIS A 245 8.90 -32.30 7.17
CA HIS A 245 10.13 -32.81 7.78
C HIS A 245 10.37 -32.18 9.16
N GLU A 246 10.28 -30.87 9.29
CA GLU A 246 10.41 -30.10 10.53
C GLU A 246 9.40 -30.57 11.57
N ILE A 247 8.11 -30.68 11.24
CA ILE A 247 7.08 -31.20 12.16
C ILE A 247 7.37 -32.65 12.55
N SER A 248 7.93 -33.47 11.64
CA SER A 248 8.33 -34.84 11.98
C SER A 248 9.55 -34.90 12.91
N GLU A 249 10.43 -33.89 12.86
CA GLU A 249 11.62 -33.79 13.70
C GLU A 249 11.39 -33.02 15.01
N ASN A 250 10.48 -32.05 14.98
CA ASN A 250 10.11 -31.10 16.01
C ASN A 250 8.61 -30.77 15.84
N PRO A 251 7.73 -31.47 16.56
CA PRO A 251 6.29 -31.33 16.41
C PRO A 251 5.75 -30.04 17.04
N HIS A 252 6.53 -28.98 17.16
CA HIS A 252 6.06 -27.67 17.64
C HIS A 252 5.84 -26.69 16.49
N ALA A 253 4.74 -25.94 16.54
CA ALA A 253 4.47 -24.87 15.60
C ALA A 253 3.75 -23.70 16.27
N SER A 254 3.79 -22.55 15.59
CA SER A 254 3.01 -21.37 15.95
C SER A 254 2.14 -20.91 14.78
N LEU A 255 0.91 -20.50 15.08
CA LEU A 255 -0.01 -19.86 14.15
C LEU A 255 -0.25 -18.42 14.59
N LEU A 256 -0.34 -17.50 13.63
CA LEU A 256 -0.71 -16.12 13.87
C LEU A 256 -1.81 -15.68 12.91
N PHE A 257 -2.91 -15.19 13.48
CA PHE A 257 -3.97 -14.46 12.79
C PHE A 257 -3.79 -12.98 13.07
N TYR A 258 -3.87 -12.16 12.03
CA TYR A 258 -3.87 -10.70 12.16
C TYR A 258 -5.04 -10.12 11.39
N TRP A 259 -5.94 -9.46 12.12
CA TRP A 259 -7.14 -8.83 11.60
C TRP A 259 -7.00 -7.32 11.70
N ASP A 260 -6.30 -6.76 10.71
CA ASP A 260 -5.96 -5.34 10.57
C ASP A 260 -7.17 -4.42 10.83
N GLY A 261 -8.31 -4.67 10.18
CA GLY A 261 -9.51 -3.84 10.33
C GLY A 261 -10.15 -3.83 11.73
N LEU A 262 -9.75 -4.74 12.62
CA LEU A 262 -10.17 -4.77 14.02
C LEU A 262 -9.02 -4.46 14.99
N ASN A 263 -7.78 -4.35 14.51
CA ASN A 263 -6.57 -4.27 15.35
C ASN A 263 -6.42 -5.46 16.29
N HIS A 264 -6.85 -6.64 15.86
CA HIS A 264 -6.77 -7.88 16.63
C HIS A 264 -5.65 -8.76 16.10
N GLN A 265 -4.94 -9.41 17.03
CA GLN A 265 -4.01 -10.48 16.69
C GLN A 265 -4.21 -11.66 17.64
N VAL A 266 -4.22 -12.88 17.08
CA VAL A 266 -4.23 -14.11 17.87
C VAL A 266 -3.01 -14.94 17.51
N ARG A 267 -2.17 -15.24 18.49
CA ARG A 267 -1.07 -16.20 18.37
C ARG A 267 -1.45 -17.49 19.08
N MET A 268 -1.19 -18.63 18.45
CA MET A 268 -1.36 -19.96 19.04
C MET A 268 -0.05 -20.70 18.96
N GLU A 269 0.31 -21.44 20.00
CA GLU A 269 1.50 -22.27 20.05
C GLU A 269 1.15 -23.64 20.61
N GLY A 270 1.76 -24.69 20.06
CA GLY A 270 1.55 -26.03 20.58
C GLY A 270 2.08 -27.14 19.69
N PHE A 271 1.56 -28.35 19.93
CA PHE A 271 2.01 -29.57 19.27
C PHE A 271 1.22 -29.85 17.99
N VAL A 272 1.91 -30.24 16.93
CA VAL A 272 1.31 -30.59 15.66
C VAL A 272 1.28 -32.11 15.50
N GLN A 273 0.12 -32.63 15.11
CA GLN A 273 -0.07 -34.03 14.78
C GLN A 273 -0.73 -34.18 13.40
N LYS A 274 -0.42 -35.26 12.69
CA LYS A 274 -1.15 -35.61 11.47
C LYS A 274 -2.58 -36.01 11.83
N VAL A 275 -3.55 -35.58 11.03
CA VAL A 275 -4.93 -36.08 11.14
C VAL A 275 -5.04 -37.46 10.49
N SER A 276 -6.13 -38.18 10.77
CA SER A 276 -6.31 -39.50 10.18
C SER A 276 -6.50 -39.43 8.66
N ASP A 277 -6.27 -40.54 7.97
CA ASP A 277 -6.48 -40.62 6.52
C ASP A 277 -7.96 -40.42 6.17
N GLU A 278 -8.87 -40.92 7.01
CA GLU A 278 -10.32 -40.75 6.85
C GLU A 278 -10.74 -39.28 6.98
N GLU A 279 -10.22 -38.56 7.98
CA GLU A 279 -10.49 -37.13 8.16
C GLU A 279 -9.93 -36.31 6.98
N SER A 280 -8.73 -36.66 6.52
CA SER A 280 -8.12 -36.05 5.34
C SER A 280 -8.96 -36.31 4.06
N GLU A 281 -9.45 -37.53 3.87
CA GLU A 281 -10.31 -37.90 2.73
C GLU A 281 -11.60 -37.07 2.73
N GLN A 282 -12.26 -36.97 3.87
CA GLN A 282 -13.49 -36.18 4.03
C GLN A 282 -13.25 -34.69 3.72
N TYR A 283 -12.14 -34.13 4.20
CA TYR A 283 -11.79 -32.73 3.93
C TYR A 283 -11.38 -32.49 2.47
N PHE A 284 -10.68 -33.43 1.81
CA PHE A 284 -10.33 -33.31 0.39
C PHE A 284 -11.59 -33.23 -0.50
N HIS A 285 -12.58 -34.07 -0.21
CA HIS A 285 -13.82 -34.15 -0.99
C HIS A 285 -14.80 -33.00 -0.73
N SER A 286 -14.60 -32.18 0.30
CA SER A 286 -15.41 -30.97 0.54
C SER A 286 -14.97 -29.77 -0.32
N HIS A 287 -13.81 -29.83 -0.97
CA HIS A 287 -13.31 -28.73 -1.82
C HIS A 287 -14.06 -28.63 -3.16
N PRO A 288 -14.19 -27.42 -3.75
CA PRO A 288 -14.69 -27.27 -5.11
C PRO A 288 -13.84 -28.09 -6.11
N GLN A 289 -14.49 -28.72 -7.09
CA GLN A 289 -13.82 -29.61 -8.07
C GLN A 289 -12.60 -28.96 -8.75
N GLY A 290 -12.64 -27.64 -8.99
CA GLY A 290 -11.50 -26.90 -9.55
C GLY A 290 -10.23 -26.93 -8.68
N SER A 291 -10.38 -27.00 -7.35
CA SER A 291 -9.27 -27.11 -6.39
C SER A 291 -8.79 -28.55 -6.19
N GLN A 292 -9.57 -29.54 -6.64
CA GLN A 292 -9.22 -30.96 -6.62
C GLN A 292 -8.36 -31.36 -7.85
N ILE A 293 -8.24 -30.48 -8.85
CA ILE A 293 -7.56 -30.79 -10.12
C ILE A 293 -6.08 -30.39 -10.07
N GLY A 294 -5.22 -31.39 -9.91
CA GLY A 294 -3.95 -31.48 -10.63
C GLY A 294 -4.19 -32.29 -11.91
N ALA A 295 -4.31 -31.59 -13.04
CA ALA A 295 -4.44 -32.11 -14.42
C ALA A 295 -4.92 -33.56 -14.58
N ILE A 296 -6.24 -33.79 -14.72
CA ILE A 296 -6.82 -34.85 -15.58
C ILE A 296 -8.30 -34.50 -15.83
N VAL A 297 -8.67 -34.47 -17.11
CA VAL A 297 -10.03 -34.26 -17.62
C VAL A 297 -10.82 -35.56 -17.49
N SER A 298 -11.63 -35.76 -16.44
CA SER A 298 -12.83 -36.60 -16.48
C SER A 298 -13.68 -36.51 -15.20
N LYS A 299 -15.00 -36.68 -15.34
CA LYS A 299 -16.06 -36.55 -14.32
C LYS A 299 -16.14 -37.75 -13.34
N SER A 300 -15.02 -38.24 -12.84
CA SER A 300 -14.96 -39.28 -11.78
C SER A 300 -14.39 -38.70 -10.50
N LEU A 301 -14.77 -39.25 -9.33
CA LEU A 301 -14.19 -38.86 -8.03
C LEU A 301 -12.65 -38.87 -8.15
N ILE A 302 -12.03 -37.72 -7.95
CA ILE A 302 -10.58 -37.58 -7.98
C ILE A 302 -10.07 -38.24 -6.69
N PRO A 303 -9.27 -39.32 -6.76
CA PRO A 303 -8.73 -39.94 -5.56
C PRO A 303 -7.76 -38.97 -4.88
N LYS A 304 -7.85 -38.84 -3.54
CA LYS A 304 -6.90 -38.04 -2.76
C LYS A 304 -5.48 -38.55 -3.00
N PRO A 305 -4.53 -37.70 -3.40
CA PRO A 305 -3.13 -38.11 -3.52
C PRO A 305 -2.62 -38.66 -2.18
N LYS A 306 -1.85 -39.76 -2.20
CA LYS A 306 -1.32 -40.41 -0.97
C LYS A 306 -0.52 -39.45 -0.07
N GLN A 307 0.12 -38.46 -0.69
CA GLN A 307 0.93 -37.44 -0.01
C GLN A 307 0.14 -36.25 0.52
N TRP A 308 -1.17 -36.19 0.26
CA TRP A 308 -2.05 -35.12 0.72
C TRP A 308 -2.74 -35.54 2.03
N GLY A 309 -2.73 -34.64 3.02
CA GLY A 309 -3.42 -34.85 4.29
C GLY A 309 -3.59 -33.54 5.07
N GLY A 310 -4.08 -33.65 6.30
CA GLY A 310 -4.14 -32.53 7.26
C GLY A 310 -3.14 -32.66 8.41
N TYR A 311 -2.77 -31.50 8.98
CA TYR A 311 -2.14 -31.41 10.29
C TYR A 311 -3.08 -30.67 11.24
N ARG A 312 -3.10 -31.07 12.51
CA ARG A 312 -3.82 -30.41 13.59
C ARG A 312 -2.82 -29.87 14.61
N LEU A 313 -2.90 -28.58 14.89
CA LEU A 313 -2.26 -27.97 16.06
C LEU A 313 -3.12 -28.27 17.30
N LYS A 314 -2.50 -28.82 18.33
CA LYS A 314 -3.03 -28.92 19.69
C LYS A 314 -2.39 -27.78 20.48
N PRO A 315 -3.10 -26.67 20.67
CA PRO A 315 -2.53 -25.51 21.34
C PRO A 315 -2.31 -25.79 22.82
N GLU A 316 -1.20 -25.26 23.34
CA GLU A 316 -0.88 -25.20 24.77
C GLU A 316 -0.82 -23.75 25.26
N LEU A 317 -0.79 -22.79 24.33
CA LEU A 317 -0.78 -21.37 24.59
C LEU A 317 -1.58 -20.63 23.50
N PHE A 318 -2.36 -19.64 23.94
CA PHE A 318 -2.87 -18.58 23.08
C PHE A 318 -2.44 -17.22 23.62
N GLU A 319 -2.18 -16.29 22.73
CA GLU A 319 -2.03 -14.87 23.05
C GLU A 319 -3.04 -14.08 22.21
N PHE A 320 -3.90 -13.33 22.88
CA PHE A 320 -4.82 -12.38 22.29
C PHE A 320 -4.26 -10.99 22.50
N TRP A 321 -4.08 -10.26 21.40
CA TRP A 321 -3.54 -8.90 21.39
C TRP A 321 -4.57 -7.96 20.75
N LEU A 322 -4.77 -6.80 21.39
CA LEU A 322 -5.64 -5.73 20.90
C LEU A 322 -4.90 -4.39 20.86
N GLY A 323 -4.95 -3.72 19.72
CA GLY A 323 -4.34 -2.41 19.52
C GLY A 323 -5.00 -1.32 20.35
N GLN A 324 -4.22 -0.47 21.06
CA GLN A 324 -4.72 0.64 21.89
C GLN A 324 -4.04 1.97 21.54
N GLN A 325 -4.69 3.10 21.87
CA GLN A 325 -4.27 4.46 21.49
C GLN A 325 -2.90 4.86 22.04
N SER A 326 -2.53 4.38 23.23
CA SER A 326 -1.32 4.79 23.94
C SER A 326 -0.09 3.92 23.63
N HIS A 327 -0.20 2.99 22.67
CA HIS A 327 0.75 1.89 22.45
C HIS A 327 0.87 0.91 23.64
N LEU A 328 0.02 1.07 24.67
CA LEU A 328 -0.16 0.10 25.73
C LEU A 328 -1.23 -0.90 25.29
N HIS A 329 -0.85 -1.77 24.37
CA HIS A 329 -1.70 -2.82 23.84
C HIS A 329 -2.17 -3.78 24.93
N ASP A 330 -3.44 -4.19 24.85
CA ASP A 330 -3.96 -5.22 25.74
C ASP A 330 -3.51 -6.59 25.23
N ARG A 331 -2.86 -7.34 26.11
CA ARG A 331 -2.33 -8.68 25.80
C ARG A 331 -2.76 -9.65 26.87
N LEU A 332 -3.61 -10.61 26.50
CA LEU A 332 -4.05 -11.69 27.39
C LEU A 332 -3.51 -13.02 26.87
N GLN A 333 -2.84 -13.76 27.73
CA GLN A 333 -2.28 -15.07 27.43
C GLN A 333 -3.07 -16.15 28.16
N TYR A 334 -3.54 -17.13 27.40
CA TYR A 334 -4.09 -18.38 27.92
C TYR A 334 -2.96 -19.42 27.90
N SER A 335 -2.68 -20.02 29.04
CA SER A 335 -1.70 -21.10 29.17
C SER A 335 -2.35 -22.33 29.79
N LEU A 336 -2.06 -23.51 29.24
CA LEU A 336 -2.62 -24.75 29.74
C LEU A 336 -1.88 -25.18 31.02
N VAL A 337 -2.61 -25.27 32.13
CA VAL A 337 -2.06 -25.70 33.44
C VAL A 337 -2.81 -26.91 33.97
N GLU A 338 -2.14 -27.73 34.78
CA GLU A 338 -2.73 -28.90 35.41
C GLU A 338 -3.07 -28.60 36.88
N ILE A 339 -4.36 -28.66 37.21
CA ILE A 339 -4.89 -28.46 38.57
C ILE A 339 -5.75 -29.69 38.89
N ASP A 340 -5.43 -30.39 39.98
CA ASP A 340 -6.17 -31.58 40.43
C ASP A 340 -6.39 -32.65 39.33
N ALA A 341 -5.33 -32.93 38.55
CA ALA A 341 -5.35 -33.84 37.39
C ALA A 341 -6.32 -33.44 36.25
N LYS A 342 -6.79 -32.19 36.24
CA LYS A 342 -7.54 -31.59 35.14
C LYS A 342 -6.71 -30.52 34.48
N ARG A 343 -6.75 -30.48 33.15
CA ARG A 343 -6.14 -29.41 32.36
C ARG A 343 -7.13 -28.25 32.29
N VAL A 344 -6.70 -27.08 32.71
CA VAL A 344 -7.50 -25.85 32.69
C VAL A 344 -6.68 -24.72 32.06
N TRP A 345 -7.35 -23.76 31.45
CA TRP A 345 -6.69 -22.58 30.91
C TRP A 345 -6.51 -21.54 32.02
N LYS A 346 -5.28 -21.05 32.18
CA LYS A 346 -4.95 -19.93 33.05
C LYS A 346 -4.74 -18.69 32.20
N ILE A 347 -5.39 -17.60 32.59
CA ILE A 347 -5.32 -16.31 31.89
C ILE A 347 -4.35 -15.39 32.65
N ASP A 348 -3.41 -14.79 31.93
CA ASP A 348 -2.46 -13.81 32.45
C ASP A 348 -2.38 -12.60 31.51
N ARG A 349 -2.36 -11.38 32.06
CA ARG A 349 -2.06 -10.17 31.30
C ARG A 349 -0.56 -10.00 31.11
N LEU A 350 -0.16 -9.70 29.88
CA LEU A 350 1.22 -9.43 29.50
C LEU A 350 1.45 -7.93 29.36
N ALA A 351 2.71 -7.51 29.54
CA ALA A 351 3.13 -6.17 29.17
C ALA A 351 3.07 -6.01 27.63
N PRO A 352 2.71 -4.81 27.12
CA PRO A 352 2.59 -4.53 25.69
C PRO A 352 3.88 -4.79 24.91
#